data_AF-A0A832XJG0-F1
#
_entry.id   AF-A0A832XJG0-F1
#
_cell.length_a   1.000
_cell.length_b   1.000
_cell.length_c   1.000
_cell.angle_alpha   90.00
_cell.angle_beta   90.00
_cell.angle_gamma   90.00
#
_symmetry.space_group_name_H-M   'P 1'
#
loop_
_entity.id
_entity.type
_entity.pdbx_description
1 polymer ?
#
loop_
_entity_poly.entity_id
_entity_poly.type
_entity_poly.pdbx_seq_one_letter_code
_entity_poly.pdbx_strand_id
1 'polypeptide(L)'
;MADAASYNRKGAHNIDMGKADILRAFEQSERIAIKEPLRTCKNPDYIQELFKYIQERSRQTNSEIVIGAWGRPYGGESEIAGYSLHTKEEAKGLLLISQRDHFSTDPFFGCFYDGEWFERKLQRLCNDAPQKSVK
;
A
#
# COMPACT_ATOMS: atom_id res chain seq x y z
N MET A 1 -39.71 -20.74 11.60
CA MET A 1 -39.93 -19.36 11.10
C MET A 1 -39.41 -18.43 12.19
N ALA A 2 -38.13 -18.05 12.13
CA ALA A 2 -37.54 -16.93 11.37
C ALA A 2 -37.39 -15.69 12.27
N ASP A 3 -36.55 -15.79 13.30
CA ASP A 3 -35.84 -14.61 13.82
C ASP A 3 -34.59 -14.44 12.97
N ALA A 4 -34.81 -14.02 11.73
CA ALA A 4 -33.77 -13.36 10.98
C ALA A 4 -33.51 -12.05 11.74
N ALA A 5 -32.47 -12.06 12.60
CA ALA A 5 -31.77 -10.86 12.98
C ALA A 5 -31.75 -9.97 11.74
N SER A 6 -32.40 -8.81 11.83
CA SER A 6 -32.55 -7.84 10.75
C SER A 6 -31.15 -7.52 10.22
N TYR A 7 -30.69 -8.35 9.27
CA TYR A 7 -29.51 -8.13 8.47
C TYR A 7 -29.82 -6.81 7.81
N ASN A 8 -29.16 -5.78 8.29
CA ASN A 8 -29.31 -4.44 7.80
C ASN A 8 -28.87 -4.49 6.32
N ARG A 9 -29.81 -4.75 5.40
CA ARG A 9 -29.53 -5.02 3.98
C ARG A 9 -28.76 -3.86 3.35
N LYS A 10 -28.92 -2.64 3.88
CA LYS A 10 -28.10 -1.47 3.53
C LYS A 10 -26.63 -1.60 3.97
N GLY A 11 -26.37 -2.17 5.15
CA GLY A 11 -25.01 -2.43 5.63
C GLY A 11 -24.30 -3.52 4.83
N ALA A 12 -24.98 -4.63 4.54
CA ALA A 12 -24.43 -5.71 3.71
C ALA A 12 -24.17 -5.25 2.27
N HIS A 13 -25.11 -4.51 1.64
CA HIS A 13 -24.89 -3.94 0.31
C HIS A 13 -23.74 -2.92 0.25
N ASN A 14 -23.56 -2.10 1.29
CA ASN A 14 -22.46 -1.12 1.31
C ASN A 14 -21.09 -1.78 1.49
N ILE A 15 -21.02 -2.89 2.25
CA ILE A 15 -19.82 -3.72 2.37
C ILE A 15 -19.50 -4.39 1.04
N ASP A 16 -20.51 -4.92 0.33
CA ASP A 16 -20.33 -5.53 -0.99
C ASP A 16 -19.90 -4.52 -2.06
N MET A 17 -20.39 -3.27 -2.03
CA MET A 17 -19.95 -2.23 -2.98
C MET A 17 -18.55 -1.69 -2.67
N GLY A 18 -18.23 -1.41 -1.40
CA GLY A 18 -16.88 -0.99 -0.99
C GLY A 18 -15.82 -2.04 -1.36
N LYS A 19 -16.17 -3.32 -1.20
CA LYS A 19 -15.36 -4.47 -1.64
C LYS A 19 -15.12 -4.50 -3.14
N ALA A 20 -16.17 -4.32 -3.95
CA ALA A 20 -16.06 -4.31 -5.41
C ALA A 20 -15.19 -3.14 -5.90
N ASP A 21 -15.27 -1.98 -5.24
CA ASP A 21 -14.50 -0.81 -5.63
C ASP A 21 -13.01 -0.93 -5.24
N ILE A 22 -12.70 -1.50 -4.07
CA ILE A 22 -11.30 -1.81 -3.69
C ILE A 22 -10.70 -2.85 -4.66
N LEU A 23 -11.42 -3.94 -4.94
CA LEU A 23 -10.94 -4.97 -5.86
C LEU A 23 -10.74 -4.44 -7.28
N ARG A 24 -11.69 -3.65 -7.80
CA ARG A 24 -11.57 -3.03 -9.12
C ARG A 24 -10.39 -2.08 -9.20
N ALA A 25 -10.18 -1.24 -8.18
CA ALA A 25 -9.03 -0.35 -8.12
C ALA A 25 -7.70 -1.13 -8.08
N PHE A 26 -7.64 -2.26 -7.36
CA PHE A 26 -6.46 -3.12 -7.38
C PHE A 26 -6.23 -3.85 -8.70
N GLU A 27 -7.29 -4.30 -9.37
CA GLU A 27 -7.20 -4.93 -10.70
C GLU A 27 -6.69 -3.95 -11.76
N GLN A 28 -7.02 -2.67 -11.61
CA GLN A 28 -6.54 -1.60 -12.48
C GLN A 28 -5.11 -1.15 -12.15
N SER A 29 -4.64 -1.44 -10.93
CA SER A 29 -3.29 -1.05 -10.50
C SER A 29 -2.20 -1.98 -11.04
N GLU A 30 -1.08 -1.39 -11.45
CA GLU A 30 0.11 -2.15 -11.86
C GLU A 30 0.77 -2.79 -10.63
N ARG A 31 0.85 -4.13 -10.62
CA ARG A 31 1.55 -4.87 -9.56
C ARG A 31 3.05 -4.80 -9.77
N ILE A 32 3.78 -4.52 -8.70
CA ILE A 32 5.24 -4.52 -8.73
C ILE A 32 5.80 -5.68 -7.91
N ALA A 33 6.76 -6.41 -8.50
CA ALA A 33 7.50 -7.43 -7.79
C ALA A 33 8.53 -6.74 -6.87
N ILE A 34 8.30 -6.77 -5.56
CA ILE A 34 9.20 -6.17 -4.59
C ILE A 34 10.16 -7.22 -4.04
N LYS A 35 11.47 -6.94 -4.09
CA LYS A 35 12.54 -7.83 -3.64
C LYS A 35 12.56 -8.05 -2.12
N GLU A 36 12.11 -7.06 -1.34
CA GLU A 36 12.03 -7.11 0.12
C GLU A 36 10.89 -6.22 0.66
N PRO A 37 10.26 -6.53 1.80
CA PRO A 37 9.15 -5.72 2.30
C PRO A 37 9.55 -4.25 2.55
N LEU A 38 8.82 -3.28 1.98
CA LEU A 38 9.19 -1.86 2.02
C LEU A 38 9.36 -1.31 3.44
N ARG A 39 8.50 -1.74 4.37
CA ARG A 39 8.57 -1.33 5.77
C ARG A 39 9.94 -1.63 6.39
N THR A 40 10.47 -2.82 6.14
CA THR A 40 11.73 -3.30 6.72
C THR A 40 12.91 -3.20 5.79
N CYS A 41 12.70 -2.83 4.53
CA CYS A 41 13.69 -2.80 3.48
C CYS A 41 14.98 -2.10 3.94
N LYS A 42 16.11 -2.81 3.84
CA LYS A 42 17.41 -2.35 4.37
C LYS A 42 18.44 -2.08 3.27
N ASN A 43 18.21 -2.51 2.04
CA ASN A 43 19.14 -2.29 0.94
C ASN A 43 18.94 -0.88 0.34
N PRO A 44 19.90 0.05 0.50
CA PRO A 44 19.78 1.42 -0.03
C PRO A 44 19.76 1.45 -1.56
N ASP A 45 20.53 0.59 -2.24
CA ASP A 45 20.58 0.56 -3.72
C ASP A 45 19.23 0.17 -4.30
N TYR A 46 18.55 -0.79 -3.65
CA TYR A 46 17.23 -1.23 -4.05
C TYR A 46 16.16 -0.15 -3.82
N ILE A 47 16.17 0.53 -2.67
CA ILE A 47 15.26 1.67 -2.43
C ILE A 47 15.51 2.78 -3.46
N GLN A 48 16.76 3.02 -3.84
CA GLN A 48 17.10 4.04 -4.83
C GLN A 48 16.63 3.66 -6.24
N GLU A 49 16.81 2.38 -6.63
CA GLU A 49 16.26 1.83 -7.88
C GLU A 49 14.75 2.03 -7.94
N LEU A 50 14.06 1.65 -6.86
CA LEU A 50 12.61 1.76 -6.76
C LEU A 50 12.13 3.22 -6.78
N PHE A 51 12.84 4.12 -6.10
CA PHE A 51 12.51 5.54 -6.11
C PHE A 51 12.65 6.15 -7.51
N LYS A 52 13.74 5.84 -8.24
CA LYS A 52 13.93 6.29 -9.63
C LYS A 52 12.80 5.81 -10.53
N TYR A 53 12.40 4.55 -10.39
CA TYR A 53 11.30 3.96 -11.15
C TYR A 53 9.98 4.71 -10.89
N ILE A 54 9.63 4.98 -9.63
CA ILE A 54 8.42 5.73 -9.27
C ILE A 54 8.46 7.16 -9.82
N GLN A 55 9.62 7.83 -9.75
CA GLN A 55 9.79 9.18 -10.30
C GLN A 55 9.60 9.19 -11.82
N GLU A 56 10.11 8.19 -12.53
CA GLU A 56 9.92 8.05 -13.97
C GLU A 56 8.44 7.84 -14.32
N ARG A 57 7.75 6.93 -13.62
CA ARG A 57 6.31 6.71 -13.80
C ARG A 57 5.50 7.97 -13.51
N SER A 58 5.90 8.74 -12.49
CA SER A 58 5.25 10.01 -12.16
C SER A 58 5.37 11.04 -13.27
N ARG A 59 6.53 11.11 -13.94
CA ARG A 59 6.73 11.97 -15.10
C ARG A 59 5.90 11.52 -16.31
N GLN A 60 5.85 10.21 -16.57
CA GLN A 60 5.08 9.64 -17.69
C GLN A 60 3.58 9.88 -17.54
N THR A 61 3.06 9.83 -16.31
CA THR A 61 1.62 9.98 -16.01
C THR A 61 1.22 11.41 -15.66
N ASN A 62 2.18 12.34 -15.58
CA ASN A 62 1.99 13.70 -15.09
C ASN A 62 1.23 13.76 -13.75
N SER A 63 1.48 12.77 -12.89
CA SER A 63 0.79 12.56 -11.62
C SER A 63 1.77 11.98 -10.60
N GLU A 64 1.62 12.31 -9.32
CA GLU A 64 2.45 11.72 -8.27
C GLU A 64 2.09 10.23 -8.10
N ILE A 65 3.02 9.34 -8.40
CA ILE A 65 2.87 7.90 -8.21
C ILE A 65 3.41 7.51 -6.83
N VAL A 66 2.68 6.63 -6.16
CA VAL A 66 3.03 6.07 -4.85
C VAL A 66 2.97 4.54 -4.92
N ILE A 67 3.68 3.87 -4.02
CA ILE A 67 3.50 2.43 -3.82
C ILE A 67 2.49 2.21 -2.71
N GLY A 68 1.34 1.63 -3.04
CA GLY A 68 0.36 1.15 -2.07
C GLY A 68 0.70 -0.26 -1.58
N ALA A 69 0.70 -0.46 -0.26
CA ALA A 69 0.81 -1.77 0.35
C ALA A 69 -0.55 -2.18 0.92
N TRP A 70 -0.96 -3.42 0.62
CA TRP A 70 -2.15 -4.01 1.24
C TRP A 70 -1.82 -5.29 1.98
N GLY A 71 -2.51 -5.51 3.10
CA GLY A 71 -2.33 -6.69 3.94
C GLY A 71 -3.50 -7.66 3.85
N ARG A 72 -3.28 -8.91 4.26
CA ARG A 72 -4.38 -9.87 4.49
C ARG A 72 -4.98 -9.63 5.88
N PRO A 73 -6.31 -9.58 6.05
CA PRO A 73 -6.92 -9.28 7.35
C PRO A 73 -6.79 -10.40 8.40
N TYR A 74 -6.37 -11.61 8.01
CA TYR A 74 -6.20 -12.76 8.92
C TYR A 74 -4.80 -13.40 8.92
N GLY A 75 -3.80 -12.73 8.36
CA GLY A 75 -2.40 -13.04 8.67
C GLY A 75 -2.04 -12.28 9.93
N GLY A 76 -1.31 -12.87 10.88
CA GLY A 76 -0.79 -12.15 12.04
C GLY A 76 0.12 -10.96 11.65
N GLU A 77 0.93 -10.47 12.58
CA GLU A 77 1.70 -9.20 12.48
C GLU A 77 2.64 -9.01 11.25
N SER A 78 2.67 -9.92 10.26
CA SER A 78 3.67 -9.98 9.19
C SER A 78 3.16 -10.15 7.74
N GLU A 79 1.91 -9.85 7.37
CA GLU A 79 1.47 -10.14 5.98
C GLU A 79 1.02 -8.92 5.17
N ILE A 80 2.00 -8.19 4.64
CA ILE A 80 1.79 -7.43 3.40
C ILE A 80 1.55 -8.47 2.29
N ALA A 81 0.34 -8.47 1.73
CA ALA A 81 -0.10 -9.39 0.71
C ALA A 81 0.43 -9.03 -0.69
N GLY A 82 0.81 -7.77 -0.87
CA GLY A 82 1.36 -7.27 -2.12
C GLY A 82 1.57 -5.77 -2.14
N TYR A 83 2.11 -5.32 -3.26
CA TYR A 83 2.34 -3.91 -3.56
C TYR A 83 1.92 -3.60 -4.99
N SER A 84 1.45 -2.38 -5.20
CA SER A 84 1.09 -1.87 -6.53
C SER A 84 1.27 -0.37 -6.60
N LEU A 85 1.37 0.12 -7.83
CA LEU A 85 1.47 1.53 -8.12
C LEU A 85 0.08 2.15 -8.20
N HIS A 86 -0.04 3.32 -7.59
CA HIS A 86 -1.25 4.13 -7.63
C HIS A 86 -0.84 5.58 -7.84
N THR A 87 -1.69 6.37 -8.46
CA THR A 87 -1.64 7.81 -8.22
C THR A 87 -1.91 8.08 -6.74
N LYS A 88 -1.37 9.19 -6.22
CA LYS A 88 -1.62 9.59 -4.83
C LYS A 88 -3.10 9.83 -4.53
N GLU A 89 -3.88 10.24 -5.53
CA GLU A 89 -5.32 10.43 -5.42
C GLU A 89 -6.05 9.09 -5.27
N GLU A 90 -5.76 8.11 -6.13
CA GLU A 90 -6.30 6.75 -6.03
C GLU A 90 -5.97 6.11 -4.68
N ALA A 91 -4.71 6.21 -4.23
CA ALA A 91 -4.28 5.68 -2.94
C ALA A 91 -5.05 6.31 -1.76
N LYS A 92 -5.36 7.61 -1.82
CA LYS A 92 -6.19 8.29 -0.81
C LYS A 92 -7.63 7.77 -0.84
N GLY A 93 -8.21 7.62 -2.03
CA GLY A 93 -9.55 7.05 -2.18
C GLY A 93 -9.64 5.65 -1.60
N LEU A 94 -8.65 4.79 -1.93
CA LEU A 94 -8.56 3.43 -1.42
C LEU A 94 -8.43 3.38 0.11
N LEU A 95 -7.58 4.23 0.69
CA LEU A 95 -7.42 4.32 2.13
C LEU A 95 -8.74 4.71 2.82
N LEU A 96 -9.50 5.65 2.26
CA LEU A 96 -10.79 6.07 2.81
C LEU A 96 -11.82 4.93 2.77
N ILE A 97 -11.89 4.17 1.69
CA ILE A 97 -12.79 3.00 1.59
C ILE A 97 -12.36 1.94 2.61
N SER A 98 -11.06 1.65 2.67
CA SER A 98 -10.46 0.71 3.62
C SER A 98 -10.78 1.09 5.08
N GLN A 99 -10.68 2.37 5.43
CA GLN A 99 -11.01 2.90 6.76
C GLN A 99 -12.48 2.77 7.12
N ARG A 100 -13.36 2.98 6.15
CA ARG A 100 -14.81 2.82 6.36
C ARG A 100 -15.18 1.37 6.63
N ASP A 101 -14.48 0.43 6.02
CA ASP A 101 -14.90 -0.97 5.92
C ASP A 101 -14.00 -1.93 6.76
N HIS A 102 -13.49 -1.45 7.92
CA HIS A 102 -12.57 -2.13 8.86
C HIS A 102 -12.95 -3.55 9.34
N PHE A 103 -14.16 -4.02 9.06
CA PHE A 103 -14.66 -5.36 9.44
C PHE A 103 -14.65 -6.37 8.29
N SER A 104 -14.13 -6.02 7.10
CA SER A 104 -14.14 -6.93 5.95
C SER A 104 -13.01 -7.97 6.02
N THR A 105 -13.27 -9.14 5.45
CA THR A 105 -12.31 -10.25 5.31
C THR A 105 -11.38 -10.06 4.09
N ASP A 106 -11.37 -8.88 3.48
CA ASP A 106 -10.70 -8.58 2.21
C ASP A 106 -9.35 -7.85 2.39
N PRO A 107 -8.47 -7.86 1.37
CA PRO A 107 -7.18 -7.17 1.43
C PRO A 107 -7.35 -5.67 1.80
N PHE A 108 -6.77 -5.27 2.92
CA PHE A 108 -6.85 -3.92 3.46
C PHE A 108 -5.70 -3.06 2.93
N PHE A 109 -6.00 -1.88 2.38
CA PHE A 109 -4.98 -0.91 1.96
C PHE A 109 -4.44 -0.19 3.21
N GLY A 110 -3.22 -0.59 3.63
CA GLY A 110 -2.70 -0.24 4.95
C GLY A 110 -1.87 1.03 4.99
N CYS A 111 -1.11 1.28 3.93
CA CYS A 111 -0.26 2.45 3.81
C CYS A 111 0.18 2.64 2.36
N PHE A 112 0.64 3.84 2.03
CA PHE A 112 1.37 4.08 0.79
C PHE A 112 2.71 4.76 1.07
N TYR A 113 3.65 4.54 0.17
CA TYR A 113 5.00 5.07 0.22
C TYR A 113 5.19 6.03 -0.96
N ASP A 114 5.28 7.31 -0.65
CA ASP A 114 5.48 8.39 -1.61
C ASP A 114 6.95 8.82 -1.67
N GLY A 115 7.28 9.77 -2.56
CA GLY A 115 8.66 10.22 -2.76
C GLY A 115 9.34 10.70 -1.47
N GLU A 116 8.62 11.42 -0.61
CA GLU A 116 9.15 11.88 0.67
C GLU A 116 9.52 10.71 1.61
N TRP A 117 8.73 9.62 1.59
CA TRP A 117 9.09 8.42 2.32
C TRP A 117 10.41 7.81 1.80
N PHE A 118 10.58 7.70 0.48
CA PHE A 118 11.80 7.15 -0.13
C PHE A 118 13.03 7.97 0.23
N GLU A 119 12.95 9.29 0.13
CA GLU A 119 14.05 10.21 0.48
C GLU A 119 14.47 10.05 1.94
N ARG A 120 13.51 10.07 2.87
CA ARG A 120 13.78 9.88 4.30
C ARG A 120 14.35 8.49 4.59
N LYS A 121 13.86 7.45 3.92
CA LYS A 121 14.33 6.07 4.09
C LYS A 121 15.78 5.93 3.63
N LEU A 122 16.13 6.47 2.46
CA LEU A 122 17.52 6.49 1.96
C LEU A 122 18.44 7.26 2.89
N GLN A 123 18.04 8.46 3.31
CA GLN A 123 18.84 9.28 4.23
C GLN A 123 19.16 8.52 5.52
N ARG A 124 18.17 7.84 6.12
CA ARG A 124 18.39 7.00 7.31
C ARG A 124 19.36 5.87 7.03
N LEU A 125 19.15 5.10 5.96
CA LEU A 125 20.03 3.97 5.62
C LEU A 125 21.48 4.41 5.36
N CYS A 126 21.68 5.57 4.76
CA CYS A 126 23.01 6.12 4.50
C CYS A 126 23.66 6.74 5.74
N ASN A 127 22.88 7.35 6.64
CA ASN A 127 23.39 7.96 7.87
C ASN A 127 23.65 6.95 9.00
N ASP A 128 22.86 5.87 9.04
CA ASP A 128 23.02 4.76 9.99
C ASP A 128 24.10 3.76 9.54
N ALA A 129 24.68 3.94 8.35
CA ALA A 129 25.84 3.16 7.94
C ALA A 129 26.97 3.42 8.94
N PRO A 130 27.57 2.39 9.57
CA PRO A 130 28.62 2.60 10.54
C PRO A 130 29.71 3.42 9.86
N GLN A 131 30.00 4.60 10.41
CA GLN A 131 31.22 5.32 10.05
C GLN A 131 32.35 4.31 10.28
N LYS A 132 32.88 3.74 9.19
CA LYS A 132 34.10 2.95 9.26
C LYS A 132 35.12 3.90 9.86
N SER A 133 35.39 3.72 11.14
CA SER A 133 36.50 4.35 11.83
C SER A 133 37.74 3.88 11.11
N VAL A 134 38.21 4.71 10.19
CA VAL A 134 39.52 4.58 9.58
C VAL A 134 40.50 4.76 10.73
N LYS A 135 41.01 3.64 11.25
CA LYS A 135 42.23 3.60 12.06
C LYS A 135 43.43 3.70 11.14
#